data_AF-A0A7Y4NVK5-F1
#
_entry.id   AF-A0A7Y4NVK5-F1
#
_cell.length_a   1.000
_cell.length_b   1.000
_cell.length_c   1.000
_cell.angle_alpha   90.00
_cell.angle_beta   90.00
_cell.angle_gamma   90.00
#
_symmetry.space_group_name_H-M   'P 1'
#
loop_
_entity.id
_entity.type
_entity.pdbx_description
1 polymer ?
#
loop_
_entity_poly.entity_id
_entity_poly.type
_entity_poly.pdbx_seq_one_letter_code
_entity_poly.pdbx_strand_id
1 'polypeptide(L)'
;PPIPASILLLHGWEDPTAKPDAVLAVARELTEAGADWQLQAYGHAMHAFTFPGANRPEAGIQYHPVAAGRADAALRTFLEQVLGEAAPAPRQAGGSELGNG
;
A
#
# COMPACT_ATOMS: atom_id res chain seq x y z
N PRO A 1 15.70 1.82 9.81
CA PRO A 1 15.03 1.97 11.13
C PRO A 1 13.70 1.22 11.09
N PRO A 2 13.20 0.67 12.21
CA PRO A 2 11.92 -0.02 12.22
C PRO A 2 10.76 0.95 11.97
N ILE A 3 9.73 0.48 11.26
CA ILE A 3 8.50 1.24 11.02
C ILE A 3 7.35 0.57 11.80
N PRO A 4 6.83 1.20 12.86
CA PRO A 4 5.80 0.60 13.71
C PRO A 4 4.37 0.75 13.18
N ALA A 5 4.17 1.53 12.11
CA ALA A 5 2.85 1.79 11.54
C ALA A 5 2.42 0.67 10.58
N SER A 6 1.12 0.39 10.53
CA SER A 6 0.53 -0.39 9.44
C SER A 6 0.41 0.47 8.18
N ILE A 7 0.72 -0.11 7.01
CA ILE A 7 0.79 0.61 5.73
C ILE A 7 -0.06 -0.07 4.66
N LEU A 8 -0.89 0.71 3.96
CA LEU A 8 -1.61 0.28 2.77
C LEU A 8 -1.11 1.04 1.53
N LEU A 9 -0.68 0.31 0.50
CA LEU A 9 -0.30 0.86 -0.80
C LEU A 9 -1.38 0.53 -1.84
N LEU A 10 -1.97 1.58 -2.44
CA LEU A 10 -3.00 1.48 -3.48
C LEU A 10 -2.43 2.02 -4.79
N HIS A 11 -2.08 1.12 -5.71
CA HIS A 11 -1.23 1.44 -6.85
C HIS A 11 -1.94 1.19 -8.19
N GLY A 12 -1.87 2.16 -9.11
CA GLY A 12 -2.26 1.96 -10.50
C GLY A 12 -1.12 1.31 -11.28
N TRP A 13 -1.32 0.08 -11.77
CA TRP A 13 -0.25 -0.74 -12.35
C TRP A 13 0.37 -0.16 -13.63
N GLU A 14 -0.37 0.68 -14.36
CA GLU A 14 0.08 1.32 -15.59
C GLU A 14 0.57 2.77 -15.36
N ASP A 15 0.84 3.17 -14.11
CA ASP A 15 1.42 4.46 -13.78
C ASP A 15 2.87 4.56 -14.33
N PRO A 16 3.15 5.47 -15.30
CA PRO A 16 4.49 5.58 -15.88
C PRO A 16 5.51 6.21 -14.93
N THR A 17 5.06 6.88 -13.87
CA THR A 17 5.89 7.54 -12.86
C THR A 17 6.29 6.57 -11.75
N ALA A 18 5.46 5.57 -11.46
CA ALA A 18 5.68 4.56 -10.43
C ALA A 18 5.78 3.16 -11.06
N LYS A 19 6.90 2.90 -11.75
CA LYS A 19 7.15 1.64 -12.46
C LYS A 19 7.17 0.42 -11.52
N PRO A 20 6.95 -0.81 -12.03
CA PRO A 20 6.97 -2.03 -11.23
C PRO A 20 8.21 -2.21 -10.34
N ASP A 21 9.39 -1.80 -10.79
CA ASP A 21 10.62 -1.90 -9.99
C ASP A 21 10.56 -1.04 -8.71
N ALA A 22 9.92 0.13 -8.77
CA ALA A 22 9.72 0.97 -7.59
C ALA A 22 8.74 0.33 -6.60
N VAL A 23 7.72 -0.35 -7.11
CA VAL A 23 6.77 -1.13 -6.29
C VAL A 23 7.47 -2.28 -5.58
N LEU A 24 8.37 -2.99 -6.26
CA LEU A 24 9.16 -4.06 -5.67
C LEU A 24 10.16 -3.51 -4.63
N ALA A 25 10.79 -2.37 -4.92
CA ALA A 25 11.72 -1.72 -3.99
C ALA A 25 11.04 -1.33 -2.68
N VAL A 26 9.89 -0.64 -2.73
CA VAL A 26 9.18 -0.23 -1.51
C VAL A 26 8.67 -1.44 -0.73
N ALA A 27 8.20 -2.50 -1.40
CA ALA A 27 7.78 -3.74 -0.73
C ALA A 27 8.93 -4.39 0.06
N ARG A 28 10.15 -4.39 -0.52
CA ARG A 28 11.35 -4.86 0.18
C ARG A 28 11.67 -3.98 1.38
N GLU A 29 11.73 -2.66 1.20
CA GLU A 29 12.07 -1.70 2.27
C GLU A 29 11.11 -1.81 3.47
N LEU A 30 9.80 -1.91 3.20
CA LEU A 30 8.78 -2.06 4.26
C LEU A 30 8.90 -3.40 4.99
N THR A 31 9.22 -4.47 4.26
CA THR A 31 9.48 -5.79 4.84
C THR A 31 10.71 -5.77 5.74
N GLU A 32 11.82 -5.20 5.27
CA GLU A 32 13.07 -5.07 6.03
C GLU A 32 12.90 -4.17 7.26
N ALA A 33 12.04 -3.17 7.18
CA ALA A 33 11.69 -2.30 8.30
C ALA A 33 10.74 -2.96 9.32
N GLY A 34 10.26 -4.19 9.06
CA GLY A 34 9.34 -4.91 9.95
C GLY A 34 7.92 -4.34 9.99
N ALA A 35 7.53 -3.56 8.98
CA ALA A 35 6.20 -2.96 8.92
C ALA A 35 5.12 -4.03 8.68
N ASP A 36 3.92 -3.78 9.22
CA ASP A 36 2.71 -4.48 8.79
C ASP A 36 2.19 -3.79 7.52
N TRP A 37 2.39 -4.40 6.35
CA TRP A 37 2.06 -3.74 5.09
C TRP A 37 1.21 -4.60 4.15
N GLN A 38 0.35 -3.93 3.39
CA GLN A 38 -0.46 -4.51 2.33
C GLN A 38 -0.27 -3.69 1.06
N LEU A 39 -0.25 -4.35 -0.10
CA LEU A 39 -0.21 -3.71 -1.40
C LEU A 39 -1.31 -4.25 -2.30
N GLN A 40 -2.04 -3.35 -2.95
CA GLN A 40 -3.01 -3.67 -3.99
C GLN A 40 -2.66 -2.91 -5.26
N ALA A 41 -2.39 -3.67 -6.32
CA ALA A 41 -2.18 -3.13 -7.65
C ALA A 41 -3.45 -3.29 -8.49
N TYR A 42 -3.86 -2.22 -9.16
CA TYR A 42 -5.03 -2.18 -10.03
C TYR A 42 -4.56 -2.15 -11.49
N GLY A 43 -4.82 -3.23 -12.24
CA GLY A 43 -4.56 -3.27 -13.68
C GLY A 43 -5.37 -2.21 -14.42
N HIS A 44 -4.82 -1.69 -15.52
CA HIS A 44 -5.41 -0.63 -16.35
C HIS A 44 -5.60 0.74 -15.68
N ALA A 45 -5.24 0.85 -14.40
CA ALA A 45 -5.21 2.13 -13.70
C ALA A 45 -3.83 2.79 -13.88
N MET A 46 -3.84 4.07 -14.25
CA MET A 46 -2.63 4.88 -14.38
C MET A 46 -2.48 5.82 -13.17
N HIS A 47 -1.64 6.85 -13.29
CA HIS A 47 -1.54 7.89 -12.27
C HIS A 47 -2.88 8.61 -12.07
N ALA A 48 -3.12 9.07 -10.84
CA ALA A 48 -4.36 9.75 -10.43
C ALA A 48 -5.66 8.98 -10.71
N PHE A 49 -5.63 7.63 -10.70
CA PHE A 49 -6.79 6.80 -11.01
C PHE A 49 -8.00 7.02 -10.08
N THR A 50 -7.79 7.62 -8.91
CA THR A 50 -8.85 7.94 -7.93
C THR A 50 -9.44 9.33 -8.11
N PHE A 51 -8.87 10.21 -8.94
CA PHE A 51 -9.28 11.62 -9.05
C PHE A 51 -10.31 11.82 -10.17
N PRO A 52 -11.60 12.07 -9.86
CA PRO A 52 -12.61 12.30 -10.90
C PRO A 52 -12.24 13.53 -11.73
N GLY A 53 -12.18 13.37 -13.05
CA GLY A 53 -11.78 14.42 -13.99
C GLY A 53 -10.34 14.36 -14.47
N ALA A 54 -9.50 13.46 -13.94
CA ALA A 54 -8.21 13.14 -14.54
C ALA A 54 -8.41 12.53 -15.95
N ASN A 55 -7.93 13.20 -17.00
CA ASN A 55 -8.06 12.74 -18.38
C ASN A 55 -6.92 13.28 -19.27
N ARG A 56 -5.71 12.77 -19.05
CA ARG A 56 -4.52 12.99 -19.87
C ARG A 56 -3.77 11.66 -20.03
N PRO A 57 -4.36 10.67 -20.71
CA PRO A 57 -3.77 9.33 -20.85
C PRO A 57 -2.41 9.34 -21.55
N GLU A 58 -2.14 10.31 -22.42
CA GLU A 58 -0.84 10.54 -23.05
C GLU A 58 0.27 10.87 -22.04
N ALA A 59 -0.10 11.44 -20.89
CA ALA A 59 0.78 11.68 -19.76
C ALA A 59 0.70 10.58 -18.68
N GLY A 60 -0.06 9.50 -18.94
CA GLY A 60 -0.34 8.45 -17.97
C GLY A 60 -1.17 8.89 -16.77
N ILE A 61 -2.03 9.90 -16.93
CA ILE A 61 -2.90 10.42 -15.88
C ILE A 61 -4.36 10.20 -16.31
N GLN A 62 -5.06 9.27 -15.67
CA GLN A 62 -6.43 8.96 -16.07
C GLN A 62 -7.26 8.41 -14.92
N TYR A 63 -8.45 8.97 -14.72
CA TYR A 63 -9.43 8.46 -13.77
C TYR A 63 -9.91 7.07 -14.19
N HIS A 64 -9.91 6.11 -13.27
CA HIS A 64 -10.40 4.76 -13.51
C HIS A 64 -11.45 4.38 -12.46
N PRO A 65 -12.76 4.55 -12.75
CA PRO A 65 -13.82 4.49 -11.74
C PRO A 65 -13.89 3.17 -10.98
N VAL A 66 -13.67 2.04 -11.67
CA VAL A 66 -13.68 0.71 -11.02
C VAL A 66 -12.51 0.54 -10.05
N ALA A 67 -11.32 1.04 -10.41
CA ALA A 67 -10.15 0.95 -9.56
C ALA A 67 -10.28 1.90 -8.37
N ALA A 68 -10.80 3.11 -8.61
CA ALA A 68 -11.10 4.08 -7.56
C ALA A 68 -12.07 3.52 -6.52
N GLY A 69 -13.17 2.88 -6.95
CA GLY A 69 -14.13 2.26 -6.03
C GLY A 69 -13.53 1.11 -5.22
N ARG A 70 -12.70 0.27 -5.85
CA ARG A 70 -11.99 -0.82 -5.14
C ARG A 70 -10.98 -0.29 -4.14
N ALA A 71 -10.25 0.77 -4.49
CA ALA A 71 -9.30 1.44 -3.63
C ALA A 71 -9.96 2.09 -2.41
N ASP A 72 -11.11 2.76 -2.58
CA ASP A 72 -11.88 3.32 -1.46
C ASP A 72 -12.38 2.22 -0.51
N ALA A 73 -12.93 1.13 -1.04
CA ALA A 73 -13.39 0.00 -0.23
C ALA A 73 -12.26 -0.66 0.57
N ALA A 74 -11.08 -0.80 -0.05
CA ALA A 74 -9.91 -1.34 0.63
C ALA A 74 -9.37 -0.40 1.70
N LEU A 75 -9.32 0.91 1.42
CA LEU A 75 -8.93 1.92 2.41
C LEU A 75 -9.81 1.87 3.65
N ARG A 76 -11.14 1.81 3.47
CA ARG A 76 -12.10 1.72 4.59
C ARG A 76 -11.87 0.46 5.42
N THR A 77 -11.78 -0.70 4.75
CA THR A 77 -11.52 -1.98 5.41
C THR A 77 -10.21 -1.94 6.19
N PHE A 78 -9.15 -1.39 5.61
CA PHE A 78 -7.85 -1.28 6.26
C PHE A 78 -7.88 -0.35 7.47
N LEU A 79 -8.53 0.81 7.35
CA LEU A 79 -8.67 1.74 8.48
C LEU A 79 -9.49 1.13 9.62
N GLU A 80 -10.56 0.40 9.31
CA GLU A 80 -11.33 -0.35 10.31
C GLU A 80 -10.48 -1.43 10.99
N GLN A 81 -9.64 -2.14 10.24
CA GLN A 81 -8.72 -3.13 10.81
C GLN A 81 -7.68 -2.48 11.72
N VAL A 82 -7.11 -1.33 11.37
CA VAL A 82 -5.98 -0.77 12.14
C VAL A 82 -6.42 0.18 13.24
N LEU A 83 -7.61 0.78 13.16
CA LEU A 83 -8.12 1.77 14.12
C LEU A 83 -9.39 1.31 14.87
N GLY A 84 -10.07 0.25 14.41
CA GLY A 84 -11.29 -0.26 15.03
C GLY A 84 -11.04 -0.98 16.36
N GLU A 85 -12.11 -1.24 17.12
CA GLU A 85 -12.04 -1.85 18.46
C GLU A 85 -11.41 -3.26 18.49
N ALA A 86 -11.34 -3.94 17.35
CA ALA A 86 -10.74 -5.27 17.20
C ALA A 86 -9.40 -5.25 16.44
N ALA A 87 -8.69 -4.11 16.43
CA ALA A 87 -7.45 -3.98 15.68
C ALA A 87 -6.41 -5.04 16.10
N PRO A 88 -5.73 -5.69 15.13
CA PRO A 88 -4.71 -6.67 15.46
C PRO A 88 -3.60 -5.97 16.24
N ALA A 89 -3.24 -6.53 17.39
CA ALA A 89 -2.19 -5.96 18.22
C ALA A 89 -0.88 -5.83 17.40
N PRO A 90 -0.14 -4.72 17.52
CA PRO A 90 1.12 -4.56 16.80
C PRO A 90 2.06 -5.72 17.16
N ARG A 91 2.60 -6.39 16.13
CA ARG A 91 3.56 -7.47 16.33
C ARG A 91 4.77 -6.90 17.07
N GLN A 92 4.96 -7.32 18.32
CA GLN A 92 6.18 -7.06 19.07
C GLN A 92 7.34 -7.63 18.25
N ALA A 93 8.27 -6.78 17.83
CA ALA A 93 9.51 -7.23 17.23
C ALA A 93 10.21 -8.14 18.24
N GLY A 94 10.20 -9.44 17.99
CA GLY A 94 10.83 -10.43 18.85
C GLY A 94 12.31 -10.13 18.98
N GLY A 95 12.71 -9.54 20.10
CA GLY A 95 14.09 -9.54 20.55
C GLY A 95 14.49 -10.99 20.82
N SER A 96 15.26 -11.56 19.91
CA SER A 96 15.99 -12.80 20.16
C SER A 96 17.08 -12.52 21.19
N GLU A 97 16.73 -12.54 22.47
CA GLU A 97 17.67 -12.93 23.52
C GLU A 97 17.94 -14.43 23.36
N LEU A 98 18.90 -14.78 22.49
CA LEU A 98 19.59 -16.05 22.63
C LEU A 98 20.69 -15.83 23.64
N GLY A 99 20.30 -16.10 24.89
CA GLY A 99 21.19 -16.20 26.04
C GLY A 99 22.30 -17.22 25.80
N ASN A 100 23.46 -16.84 26.30
CA ASN A 100 24.65 -17.65 26.46
C ASN A 100 24.33 -18.92 27.29
N GLY A 101 24.62 -20.10 26.75
CA GLY A 101 24.49 -21.39 27.42
C GLY A 101 25.24 -22.48 26.67
#